data_AF-A0A4V2JA96-F1
#
_entry.id   AF-A0A4V2JA96-F1
#
_cell.length_a   1.000
_cell.length_b   1.000
_cell.length_c   1.000
_cell.angle_alpha   90.00
_cell.angle_beta   90.00
_cell.angle_gamma   90.00
#
_symmetry.space_group_name_H-M   'P 1'
#
loop_
_entity.id
_entity.type
_entity.pdbx_description
1 polymer ?
#
loop_
_entity_poly.entity_id
_entity_poly.type
_entity_poly.pdbx_seq_one_letter_code
_entity_poly.pdbx_strand_id
1 'polypeptide(L)'
;MSNFFKHKMRGKSPGEIAGMIIFGIIAITGLAILFGFVLMWLWNWLMPELFDLPTVTYWQAVGLFILLKILLGGCGSGGSKCSSSKDKTSCKKEGKRDFSKWKHYDKFWEEEGNKAYENYLNRLTQEQPNND
;
A
#
# COMPACT_ATOMS: atom_id res chain seq x y z
N MET A 1 35.27 34.59 8.23
CA MET A 1 33.91 34.20 8.65
C MET A 1 33.31 33.30 7.56
N SER A 2 33.90 32.12 7.43
CA SER A 2 33.54 31.02 6.52
C SER A 2 34.28 29.81 7.08
N ASN A 3 33.74 28.60 6.94
CA ASN A 3 34.23 27.33 7.52
C ASN A 3 33.60 26.87 8.85
N PHE A 4 32.27 26.89 8.97
CA PHE A 4 31.57 26.16 10.06
C PHE A 4 30.54 25.10 9.61
N PHE A 5 30.34 24.94 8.30
CA PHE A 5 29.42 23.94 7.74
C PHE A 5 30.16 22.77 7.12
N LYS A 6 31.12 22.18 7.86
CA LYS A 6 31.64 20.85 7.50
C LYS A 6 30.65 19.81 8.02
N HIS A 7 29.65 19.59 7.19
CA HIS A 7 28.57 18.64 7.32
C HIS A 7 29.07 17.30 7.90
N LYS A 8 28.61 16.98 9.10
CA LYS A 8 28.82 15.70 9.80
C LYS A 8 28.06 14.61 9.03
N MET A 9 28.64 14.15 7.92
CA MET A 9 28.16 12.98 7.20
C MET A 9 28.27 11.79 8.15
N ARG A 10 27.10 11.38 8.61
CA ARG A 10 26.85 10.37 9.62
C ARG A 10 27.35 9.02 9.12
N GLY A 11 28.58 8.67 9.47
CA GLY A 11 29.22 7.40 9.16
C GLY A 11 28.54 6.25 9.92
N LYS A 12 27.58 5.60 9.28
CA LYS A 12 27.32 4.18 9.54
C LYS A 12 28.27 3.38 8.65
N SER A 13 28.97 2.42 9.23
CA SER A 13 29.94 1.60 8.49
C SER A 13 29.21 0.84 7.36
N PRO A 14 29.80 0.72 6.16
CA PRO A 14 29.26 -0.14 5.09
C PRO A 14 28.96 -1.56 5.58
N GLY A 15 29.72 -2.05 6.57
CA GLY A 15 29.52 -3.36 7.19
C GLY A 15 28.22 -3.48 8.01
N GLU A 16 27.79 -2.43 8.71
CA GLU A 16 26.53 -2.45 9.46
C GLU A 16 25.31 -2.47 8.52
N ILE A 17 25.40 -1.74 7.41
CA ILE A 17 24.36 -1.71 6.38
C ILE A 17 24.27 -3.07 5.69
N ALA A 18 25.41 -3.67 5.33
CA ALA A 18 25.45 -5.02 4.79
C ALA A 18 24.84 -6.05 5.76
N GLY A 19 25.14 -5.94 7.06
CA GLY A 19 24.57 -6.79 8.10
C GLY A 19 23.04 -6.66 8.19
N MET A 20 22.49 -5.43 8.16
CA MET A 20 21.05 -5.20 8.17
C MET A 20 20.35 -5.75 6.92
N ILE A 21 20.97 -5.62 5.75
CA ILE A 21 20.42 -6.16 4.49
C ILE A 21 20.36 -7.69 4.55
N ILE A 22 21.45 -8.34 4.98
CA ILE A 22 21.51 -9.81 5.09
C ILE A 22 20.47 -10.31 6.09
N PHE A 23 20.37 -9.66 7.26
CA PHE A 23 19.35 -9.99 8.26
C PHE A 23 17.92 -9.81 7.71
N GLY A 24 17.68 -8.72 6.97
CA GLY A 24 16.40 -8.48 6.31
C GLY A 24 16.02 -9.58 5.32
N ILE A 25 16.96 -10.02 4.48
CA ILE A 25 16.72 -11.11 3.52
C ILE A 25 16.40 -12.42 4.26
N ILE A 26 17.13 -12.74 5.33
CA ILE A 26 16.89 -13.95 6.13
C ILE A 26 15.51 -13.90 6.77
N ALA A 27 15.14 -12.77 7.38
CA ALA A 27 13.84 -12.59 8.01
C ALA A 27 12.69 -12.72 7.00
N ILE A 28 12.81 -12.09 5.83
CA ILE A 28 11.81 -12.18 4.75
C ILE A 28 11.70 -13.62 4.24
N THR A 29 12.84 -14.29 4.04
CA THR A 29 12.85 -15.68 3.56
C THR A 29 12.21 -16.63 4.57
N GLY A 30 12.51 -16.46 5.86
CA GLY A 30 11.89 -17.23 6.94
C GLY A 30 10.38 -17.02 7.01
N LEU A 31 9.93 -15.76 6.89
CA LEU A 31 8.51 -15.43 6.85
C LEU A 31 7.82 -16.04 5.63
N ALA A 32 8.45 -15.99 4.45
CA ALA A 32 7.91 -16.58 3.23
C ALA A 32 7.73 -18.10 3.34
N ILE A 33 8.70 -18.79 3.96
CA ILE A 33 8.61 -20.23 4.21
C ILE A 33 7.48 -20.55 5.18
N LEU A 34 7.40 -19.82 6.30
CA LEU A 34 6.33 -19.99 7.29
C LEU A 34 4.95 -19.79 6.64
N PHE A 35 4.80 -18.74 5.85
CA PHE A 35 3.56 -18.45 5.15
C PHE A 35 3.20 -19.52 4.12
N GLY A 36 4.17 -19.99 3.33
CA GLY A 36 3.97 -21.10 2.40
C GLY A 36 3.55 -22.41 3.09
N PHE A 37 4.08 -22.67 4.28
CA PHE A 37 3.71 -23.84 5.08
C PHE A 37 2.27 -23.74 5.61
N VAL A 38 1.87 -22.57 6.12
CA VAL A 38 0.48 -22.32 6.55
C VAL A 38 -0.49 -22.48 5.39
N LEU A 39 -0.17 -21.96 4.21
CA LEU A 39 -0.99 -22.13 3.01
C LEU A 39 -1.15 -23.61 2.63
N MET A 40 -0.06 -24.38 2.62
CA MET A 40 -0.11 -25.81 2.33
C MET A 40 -0.97 -26.57 3.34
N TRP A 41 -0.78 -26.29 4.63
CA TRP A 41 -1.50 -26.96 5.71
C TRP A 41 -2.99 -26.64 5.67
N LEU A 42 -3.35 -25.37 5.52
CA LEU A 42 -4.73 -24.92 5.42
C LEU A 42 -5.43 -25.50 4.19
N TRP A 43 -4.75 -25.51 3.04
CA TRP A 43 -5.31 -26.07 1.80
C TRP A 43 -5.57 -27.56 1.93
N ASN A 44 -4.59 -28.33 2.44
CA ASN A 44 -4.71 -29.78 2.57
C ASN A 44 -5.76 -30.19 3.59
N TRP A 45 -6.12 -29.31 4.52
CA TRP A 45 -7.21 -29.56 5.45
C TRP A 45 -8.59 -29.20 4.87
N LEU A 46 -8.73 -28.03 4.24
CA LEU A 46 -10.03 -27.53 3.79
C LEU A 46 -10.49 -28.10 2.44
N MET A 47 -9.62 -28.07 1.43
CA MET A 47 -10.03 -28.30 0.03
C MET A 47 -10.36 -29.76 -0.28
N PRO A 48 -9.57 -30.76 0.19
CA PRO A 48 -9.93 -32.16 0.05
C PRO A 48 -11.21 -32.51 0.81
N GLU A 49 -11.38 -31.98 2.02
CA GLU A 49 -12.53 -32.32 2.88
C GLU A 49 -13.84 -31.73 2.36
N LEU A 50 -13.82 -30.52 1.78
CA LEU A 50 -15.03 -29.85 1.30
C LEU A 50 -15.37 -30.15 -0.17
N PHE A 51 -14.37 -30.37 -1.02
CA PHE A 51 -14.56 -30.40 -2.47
C PHE A 51 -13.92 -31.63 -3.14
N ASP A 52 -13.40 -32.59 -2.37
CA ASP A 52 -12.73 -33.81 -2.85
C ASP A 52 -11.59 -33.52 -3.86
N LEU A 53 -10.91 -32.38 -3.65
CA LEU A 53 -9.79 -31.92 -4.46
C LEU A 53 -8.46 -32.56 -4.03
N PRO A 54 -7.47 -32.68 -4.95
CA PRO A 54 -6.17 -33.22 -4.61
C PRO A 54 -5.41 -32.32 -3.62
N THR A 55 -4.65 -32.94 -2.74
CA THR A 55 -3.72 -32.25 -1.84
C THR A 55 -2.62 -31.54 -2.63
N VAL A 56 -2.17 -30.39 -2.14
CA VAL A 56 -1.05 -29.63 -2.71
C VAL A 56 0.22 -29.82 -1.88
N THR A 57 1.33 -29.95 -2.59
CA THR A 57 2.68 -29.89 -2.02
C THR A 57 3.11 -28.44 -1.77
N TYR A 58 4.17 -28.23 -0.97
CA TYR A 58 4.69 -26.90 -0.67
C TYR A 58 4.97 -26.07 -1.94
N TRP A 59 5.61 -26.67 -2.94
CA TRP A 59 5.90 -26.00 -4.22
C TRP A 59 4.64 -25.65 -5.01
N GLN A 60 3.60 -26.48 -4.94
CA GLN A 60 2.31 -26.18 -5.56
C GLN A 60 1.57 -25.06 -4.83
N ALA A 61 1.57 -25.05 -3.49
CA ALA A 61 0.95 -23.98 -2.70
C ALA A 61 1.63 -22.63 -2.94
N VAL A 62 2.96 -22.60 -2.96
CA VAL A 62 3.73 -21.39 -3.28
C VAL A 62 3.52 -20.96 -4.74
N GLY A 63 3.53 -21.91 -5.68
CA GLY A 63 3.26 -21.62 -7.09
C GLY A 63 1.87 -21.04 -7.33
N LEU A 64 0.85 -21.61 -6.68
CA LEU A 64 -0.53 -21.11 -6.73
C LEU A 64 -0.64 -19.72 -6.11
N PHE A 65 0.04 -19.48 -4.99
CA PHE A 65 0.08 -18.15 -4.36
C PHE A 65 0.75 -17.11 -5.27
N ILE A 66 1.87 -17.45 -5.91
CA ILE A 66 2.55 -16.56 -6.87
C ILE A 66 1.65 -16.28 -8.07
N LEU A 67 1.00 -17.32 -8.62
CA LEU A 67 0.07 -17.18 -9.74
C LEU A 67 -1.11 -16.28 -9.36
N LEU A 68 -1.71 -16.49 -8.18
CA LEU A 68 -2.74 -15.62 -7.63
C LEU A 68 -2.22 -14.20 -7.43
N LYS A 69 -0.99 -14.02 -6.99
CA LYS A 69 -0.38 -12.69 -6.79
C LYS A 69 -0.12 -11.98 -8.12
N ILE A 70 0.19 -12.71 -9.19
CA ILE A 70 0.33 -12.16 -10.53
C ILE A 70 -1.06 -11.76 -11.07
N LEU A 71 -2.07 -12.62 -10.90
CA LEU A 71 -3.43 -12.36 -11.36
C LEU A 71 -4.13 -11.23 -10.57
N LEU A 72 -4.05 -11.25 -9.24
CA LEU A 72 -4.71 -10.28 -8.35
C LEU A 72 -3.85 -9.04 -8.05
N GLY A 73 -2.52 -9.15 -8.14
CA GLY A 73 -1.56 -8.12 -7.73
C GLY A 73 -0.60 -7.64 -8.81
N GLY A 74 -0.65 -8.20 -10.02
CA GLY A 74 0.19 -7.81 -11.16
C GLY A 74 -0.25 -6.54 -11.88
N CYS A 75 -1.36 -5.92 -11.49
CA CYS A 75 -1.84 -4.66 -12.06
C CYS A 75 -2.20 -3.65 -10.97
N GLY A 76 -1.20 -3.16 -10.23
CA GLY A 76 -1.48 -2.18 -9.18
C GLY A 76 -0.32 -1.74 -8.28
N SER A 77 0.92 -1.67 -8.79
CA SER A 77 1.97 -0.95 -8.04
C SER A 77 1.81 0.55 -8.31
N GLY A 78 1.13 1.20 -7.37
CA GLY A 78 1.22 2.64 -7.16
C GLY A 78 2.66 3.04 -6.86
N GLY A 79 3.06 4.18 -7.42
CA GLY A 79 4.43 4.65 -7.44
C GLY A 79 5.08 4.72 -6.06
N SER A 80 6.19 4.01 -5.91
CA SER A 80 7.18 4.32 -4.89
C SER A 80 7.75 5.71 -5.18
N LYS A 81 7.41 6.66 -4.31
CA LYS A 81 8.12 7.94 -4.19
C LYS A 81 9.59 7.66 -3.89
N CYS A 82 10.46 7.96 -4.85
CA CYS A 82 11.87 8.24 -4.60
C CYS A 82 12.23 9.53 -5.35
N SER A 83 12.96 10.38 -4.65
CA SER A 83 13.21 11.80 -4.87
C SER A 83 14.00 12.19 -6.13
N SER A 84 13.66 13.38 -6.64
CA SER A 84 14.54 14.48 -7.09
C SER A 84 14.35 14.95 -8.53
N SER A 85 14.02 16.25 -8.61
CA SER A 85 14.34 17.26 -9.62
C SER A 85 14.36 16.92 -11.12
N LYS A 86 13.46 17.62 -11.84
CA LYS A 86 13.47 17.94 -13.30
C LYS A 86 13.29 16.69 -14.18
N ASP A 87 12.38 16.63 -15.13
CA ASP A 87 12.22 17.54 -16.26
C ASP A 87 10.91 17.19 -16.99
N LYS A 88 10.55 18.01 -17.96
CA LYS A 88 9.22 18.12 -18.56
C LYS A 88 9.18 17.26 -19.82
N THR A 89 8.45 16.15 -19.83
CA THR A 89 8.00 15.57 -21.11
C THR A 89 6.66 14.87 -20.95
N SER A 90 5.75 15.25 -21.84
CA SER A 90 4.41 14.75 -22.01
C SER A 90 4.37 13.24 -22.21
N CYS A 91 3.62 12.53 -21.37
CA CYS A 91 3.11 11.21 -21.69
C CYS A 91 1.62 11.16 -21.32
N LYS A 92 0.77 11.41 -22.32
CA LYS A 92 -0.63 11.01 -22.29
C LYS A 92 -0.71 9.50 -22.09
N LYS A 93 -1.24 9.06 -20.95
CA LYS A 93 -1.77 7.71 -20.76
C LYS A 93 -3.16 7.82 -20.17
N GLU A 94 -4.09 8.04 -21.07
CA GLU A 94 -5.53 7.96 -20.88
C GLU A 94 -5.84 6.51 -20.49
N GLY A 95 -6.31 6.28 -19.26
CA GLY A 95 -6.61 4.93 -18.77
C GLY A 95 -6.26 4.62 -17.30
N LYS A 96 -5.87 5.60 -16.48
CA LYS A 96 -5.80 5.40 -15.02
C LYS A 96 -7.01 6.05 -14.37
N ARG A 97 -7.79 5.26 -13.63
CA ARG A 97 -8.74 5.72 -12.62
C ARG A 97 -8.08 6.87 -11.85
N ASP A 98 -8.58 8.08 -12.08
CA ASP A 98 -7.85 9.31 -11.85
C ASP A 98 -7.89 9.66 -10.36
N PHE A 99 -7.01 9.02 -9.58
CA PHE A 99 -6.72 9.39 -8.19
C PHE A 99 -6.28 10.86 -8.05
N SER A 100 -6.02 11.56 -9.16
CA SER A 100 -5.80 13.01 -9.17
C SER A 100 -7.04 13.78 -8.71
N LYS A 101 -8.26 13.29 -8.97
CA LYS A 101 -9.51 13.92 -8.47
C LYS A 101 -9.56 13.94 -6.94
N TRP A 102 -9.08 12.88 -6.29
CA TRP A 102 -9.04 12.78 -4.82
C TRP A 102 -8.05 13.75 -4.19
N LYS A 103 -6.98 14.13 -4.91
CA LYS A 103 -6.02 15.13 -4.43
C LYS A 103 -6.64 16.51 -4.20
N HIS A 104 -7.70 16.83 -4.94
CA HIS A 104 -8.45 18.08 -4.78
C HIS A 104 -9.61 17.96 -3.78
N TYR A 105 -9.97 16.73 -3.38
CA TYR A 105 -11.07 16.48 -2.45
C TYR A 105 -10.74 16.98 -1.04
N ASP A 106 -9.51 16.75 -0.58
CA ASP A 106 -9.03 17.25 0.72
C ASP A 106 -9.07 18.79 0.76
N LYS A 107 -8.56 19.44 -0.28
CA LYS A 107 -8.59 20.91 -0.41
C LYS A 107 -10.02 21.46 -0.47
N PHE A 108 -10.88 20.84 -1.25
CA PHE A 108 -12.27 21.24 -1.36
C PHE A 108 -13.01 21.14 -0.02
N TRP A 109 -12.78 20.07 0.75
CA TRP A 109 -13.39 19.88 2.06
C TRP A 109 -12.85 20.88 3.10
N GLU A 110 -11.58 21.27 3.00
CA GLU A 110 -10.95 22.27 3.86
C GLU A 110 -11.43 23.71 3.54
N GLU A 111 -11.56 24.05 2.25
CA GLU A 111 -11.92 25.41 1.81
C GLU A 111 -13.44 25.66 1.81
N GLU A 112 -14.27 24.68 1.41
CA GLU A 112 -15.74 24.85 1.30
C GLU A 112 -16.55 23.98 2.27
N GLY A 113 -15.97 22.94 2.88
CA GLY A 113 -16.71 21.94 3.64
C GLY A 113 -17.47 22.49 4.84
N ASN A 114 -16.85 23.39 5.63
CA ASN A 114 -17.50 23.94 6.83
C ASN A 114 -18.76 24.73 6.49
N LYS A 115 -18.72 25.53 5.42
CA LYS A 115 -19.87 26.35 4.99
C LYS A 115 -21.02 25.51 4.47
N ALA A 116 -20.71 24.43 3.73
CA ALA A 116 -21.71 23.48 3.28
C ALA A 116 -22.35 22.70 4.45
N TYR A 117 -21.55 22.33 5.45
CA TYR A 117 -22.01 21.66 6.66
C TYR A 117 -22.88 22.55 7.54
N GLU A 118 -22.51 23.81 7.74
CA GLU A 118 -23.35 24.80 8.47
C GLU A 118 -24.70 25.01 7.78
N ASN A 119 -24.72 25.12 6.45
CA ASN A 119 -25.97 25.21 5.70
C ASN A 119 -26.84 23.94 5.86
N TYR A 120 -26.23 22.77 5.99
CA TYR A 120 -26.93 21.52 6.27
C TYR A 120 -27.53 21.49 7.68
N LEU A 121 -26.76 21.89 8.71
CA LEU A 121 -27.27 22.03 10.08
C LEU A 121 -28.40 23.05 10.18
N ASN A 122 -28.32 24.15 9.44
CA ASN A 122 -29.41 25.14 9.37
C ASN A 122 -30.67 24.54 8.75
N ARG A 123 -30.56 23.70 7.72
CA ARG A 123 -31.73 23.00 7.15
C ARG A 123 -32.35 22.03 8.14
N LEU A 124 -31.54 21.24 8.85
CA LEU A 124 -32.03 20.36 9.92
C LEU A 124 -32.72 21.14 11.05
N THR A 125 -32.19 22.30 11.40
CA THR A 125 -32.78 23.18 12.42
C THR A 125 -34.09 23.82 11.96
N GLN A 126 -34.25 24.09 10.65
CA GLN A 126 -35.46 24.66 10.06
C GLN A 126 -36.53 23.60 9.71
N GLU A 127 -36.12 22.35 9.46
CA GLU A 127 -37.00 21.18 9.29
C GLU A 127 -37.41 20.52 10.62
N GLN A 128 -36.98 21.06 11.76
CA GLN A 128 -37.66 20.86 13.03
C GLN A 128 -38.66 22.01 13.18
N PRO A 129 -39.85 21.96 12.54
CA PRO A 129 -40.89 22.91 12.83
C PRO A 129 -41.25 22.73 14.30
N ASN A 130 -41.54 23.85 14.95
CA ASN A 130 -42.39 23.92 16.13
C ASN A 130 -43.46 22.81 16.09
N ASN A 131 -43.22 21.70 16.77
CA ASN A 131 -44.22 20.78 17.21
C ASN A 131 -44.17 20.86 18.73
N ASP A 132 -45.12 21.66 19.22
CA ASP A 132 -45.59 21.85 20.60
C ASP A 132 -44.72 22.63 21.59
#